data_AF-A0A1B1ZKW3-F1
#
_entry.id   AF-A0A1B1ZKW3-F1
#
_cell.length_a   1.000
_cell.length_b   1.000
_cell.length_c   1.000
_cell.angle_alpha   90.00
_cell.angle_beta   90.00
_cell.angle_gamma   90.00
#
_symmetry.space_group_name_H-M   'P 1'
#
loop_
_entity.id
_entity.type
_entity.pdbx_description
1 polymer ?
#
loop_
_entity_poly.entity_id
_entity_poly.type
_entity_poly.pdbx_seq_one_letter_code
_entity_poly.pdbx_strand_id
1 'polypeptide(L)'
;MLSTTPGPARAWLDVPYGDKDQAKAHGARWDPGARRWFDPRPPTAGLARWAALPEVPDLLPGEDRSFGSGLFVDMVPRTCWFTNVRTCVSEKDWERLRRMILGRAGQRCEACGAEPDRGAGRYLEAHERWAYDDATSTQALRRLICLCSPCHLSTHIGYANVTGRAEQALAHLGEVTGMNRAQVARHVDDAGQLWTARSARRWHLDLTMLTDAGVTLRRPEAPAQRSRTADHTLSRHRGRS
;
A
#
# COMPACT_ATOMS: atom_id res chain seq x y z
N MET A 1 24.93 27.38 33.30
CA MET A 1 23.60 26.74 33.16
C MET A 1 22.90 27.40 31.98
N LEU A 2 22.95 26.80 30.80
CA LEU A 2 22.27 27.33 29.61
C LEU A 2 20.81 26.83 29.66
N SER A 3 19.89 27.73 30.01
CA SER A 3 18.45 27.47 29.87
C SER A 3 18.09 27.40 28.39
N THR A 4 17.83 26.19 27.91
CA THR A 4 17.19 25.98 26.61
C THR A 4 15.70 26.28 26.78
N THR A 5 15.27 27.46 26.34
CA THR A 5 13.85 27.77 26.16
C THR A 5 13.23 26.67 25.29
N PRO A 6 12.14 25.98 25.69
CA PRO A 6 11.48 25.03 24.82
C PRO A 6 11.06 25.78 23.56
N GLY A 7 11.54 25.35 22.40
CA GLY A 7 11.07 25.88 21.12
C GLY A 7 9.53 25.78 21.04
N PRO A 8 8.87 26.60 20.21
CA PRO A 8 7.42 26.56 20.08
C PRO A 8 6.95 25.12 19.85
N ALA A 9 5.92 24.70 20.58
CA ALA A 9 5.37 23.36 20.51
C ALA A 9 4.86 23.09 19.08
N ARG A 10 5.67 22.42 18.27
CA ARG A 10 5.31 22.02 16.90
C ARG A 10 4.20 20.98 16.95
N ALA A 11 3.23 21.08 16.06
CA ALA A 11 2.15 20.11 15.94
C ALA A 11 2.31 19.29 14.67
N TRP A 12 2.19 17.97 14.78
CA TRP A 12 2.26 17.09 13.62
C TRP A 12 1.00 17.17 12.76
N LEU A 13 1.18 16.95 11.46
CA LEU A 13 0.12 16.97 10.46
C LEU A 13 0.12 15.68 9.64
N ASP A 14 -1.07 15.20 9.31
CA ASP A 14 -1.32 14.13 8.35
C ASP A 14 -1.85 14.78 7.06
N VAL A 15 -0.92 15.22 6.20
CA VAL A 15 -1.20 15.91 4.94
C VAL A 15 -1.15 14.90 3.79
N PRO A 16 -2.28 14.61 3.12
CA PRO A 16 -2.29 13.82 1.90
C PRO A 16 -1.35 14.38 0.83
N TYR A 17 -0.79 13.50 0.00
CA TYR A 17 0.11 13.93 -1.08
C TYR A 17 -0.49 15.04 -1.99
N GLY A 18 -1.78 14.97 -2.30
CA GLY A 18 -2.48 15.97 -3.14
C GLY A 18 -2.61 17.35 -2.49
N ASP A 19 -2.56 17.40 -1.16
CA ASP A 19 -2.78 18.62 -0.37
C ASP A 19 -1.48 19.33 0.01
N LYS A 20 -0.32 18.75 -0.32
CA LYS A 20 1.00 19.23 0.14
C LYS A 20 1.25 20.71 -0.14
N ASP A 21 0.86 21.20 -1.32
CA ASP A 21 1.15 22.57 -1.72
C ASP A 21 0.20 23.56 -1.04
N GLN A 22 -1.04 23.13 -0.77
CA GLN A 22 -1.98 23.90 0.04
C GLN A 22 -1.53 23.97 1.50
N ALA A 23 -1.07 22.86 2.08
CA ALA A 23 -0.53 22.83 3.44
C ALA A 23 0.69 23.75 3.58
N LYS A 24 1.62 23.72 2.61
CA LYS A 24 2.75 24.66 2.56
C LYS A 24 2.30 26.12 2.52
N ALA A 25 1.30 26.44 1.69
CA ALA A 25 0.75 27.80 1.59
C ALA A 25 0.18 28.30 2.92
N HIS A 26 -0.39 27.40 3.74
CA HIS A 26 -0.84 27.71 5.10
C HIS A 26 0.27 27.70 6.16
N GLY A 27 1.52 27.45 5.77
CA GLY A 27 2.69 27.55 6.65
C GLY A 27 3.22 26.21 7.16
N ALA A 28 2.69 25.07 6.71
CA ALA A 28 3.24 23.76 7.08
C ALA A 28 4.70 23.62 6.61
N ARG A 29 5.47 22.82 7.34
CA ARG A 29 6.86 22.49 7.03
C ARG A 29 7.05 20.98 7.02
N TRP A 30 8.03 20.52 6.25
CA TRP A 30 8.39 19.09 6.17
C TRP A 30 9.59 18.81 7.05
N ASP A 31 9.46 17.86 7.97
CA ASP A 31 10.58 17.32 8.73
C ASP A 31 11.12 16.08 7.98
N PRO A 32 12.35 16.11 7.43
CA PRO A 32 12.92 14.99 6.69
C PRO A 32 13.30 13.81 7.59
N GLY A 33 13.62 14.05 8.87
CA GLY A 33 13.97 13.00 9.84
C GLY A 33 12.73 12.24 10.29
N ALA A 34 11.67 12.97 10.66
CA ALA A 34 10.37 12.37 10.99
C ALA A 34 9.56 11.93 9.76
N ARG A 35 9.97 12.38 8.57
CA ARG A 35 9.28 12.18 7.28
C ARG A 35 7.80 12.55 7.40
N ARG A 36 7.55 13.71 8.01
CA ARG A 36 6.20 14.17 8.37
C ARG A 36 6.06 15.67 8.28
N TRP A 37 4.86 16.10 7.91
CA TRP A 37 4.47 17.51 7.93
C TRP A 37 4.23 17.99 9.36
N PHE A 38 4.59 19.24 9.66
CA PHE A 38 4.29 19.88 10.95
C PHE A 38 3.91 21.35 10.78
N ASP A 39 3.11 21.85 11.72
CA ASP A 39 2.90 23.28 11.93
C ASP A 39 4.08 23.80 12.77
N PRO A 40 4.92 24.73 12.25
CA PRO A 40 6.02 25.33 13.01
C PRO A 40 5.55 26.31 14.09
N ARG A 41 4.25 26.62 14.13
CA ARG A 41 3.60 27.49 15.12
C ARG A 41 2.64 26.64 15.97
N PRO A 42 2.13 27.17 17.11
CA PRO A 42 0.98 26.57 17.76
C PRO A 42 -0.15 26.32 16.75
N PRO A 43 -0.93 25.23 16.88
CA PRO A 43 -1.91 24.80 15.89
C PRO A 43 -2.75 25.96 15.33
N THR A 44 -2.59 26.23 14.04
CA THR A 44 -3.32 27.30 13.36
C THR A 44 -4.61 26.79 12.72
N ALA A 45 -5.66 27.63 12.68
CA ALA A 45 -6.93 27.28 12.05
C ALA A 45 -6.77 26.85 10.57
N GLY A 46 -5.82 27.45 9.85
CA GLY A 46 -5.52 27.11 8.44
C GLY A 46 -4.97 25.70 8.23
N LEU A 47 -4.40 25.07 9.26
CA LEU A 47 -3.84 23.72 9.20
C LEU A 47 -4.70 22.67 9.93
N ALA A 48 -5.80 23.08 10.58
CA ALA A 48 -6.63 22.24 11.45
C ALA A 48 -7.17 20.98 10.75
N ARG A 49 -7.53 21.04 9.47
CA ARG A 49 -8.01 19.85 8.72
C ARG A 49 -6.96 18.73 8.64
N TRP A 50 -5.68 19.08 8.63
CA TRP A 50 -4.56 18.13 8.58
C TRP A 50 -4.00 17.80 9.96
N ALA A 51 -4.60 18.30 11.05
CA ALA A 51 -4.14 18.00 12.42
C ALA A 51 -3.95 16.49 12.61
N ALA A 52 -2.81 16.06 13.15
CA ALA A 52 -2.53 14.63 13.31
C ALA A 52 -3.67 13.90 14.03
N LEU A 53 -4.08 12.75 13.49
CA LEU A 53 -4.88 11.78 14.25
C LEU A 53 -3.95 10.98 15.17
N PRO A 54 -4.49 10.21 16.14
CA PRO A 54 -3.71 9.24 16.90
C PRO A 54 -2.87 8.35 15.99
N GLU A 55 -1.69 7.91 16.41
CA GLU A 55 -0.92 6.97 15.58
C GLU A 55 -1.63 5.62 15.46
N VAL A 56 -1.39 4.92 14.35
CA VAL A 56 -1.79 3.53 14.19
C VAL A 56 -0.73 2.67 14.88
N PRO A 57 -1.10 1.60 15.61
CA PRO A 57 -0.12 0.73 16.26
C PRO A 57 0.82 0.08 15.23
N ASP A 58 2.08 -0.12 15.62
CA ASP A 58 3.09 -0.78 14.77
C ASP A 58 2.72 -2.24 14.48
N LEU A 59 1.98 -2.91 15.37
CA LEU A 59 1.35 -4.20 15.09
C LEU A 59 -0.15 -3.97 15.00
N LEU A 60 -0.73 -4.17 13.82
CA LEU A 60 -2.18 -4.00 13.66
C LEU A 60 -2.92 -5.10 14.43
N PRO A 61 -4.10 -4.82 14.98
CA PRO A 61 -4.91 -5.83 15.67
C PRO A 61 -5.14 -7.07 14.80
N GLY A 62 -4.73 -8.24 15.30
CA GLY A 62 -4.87 -9.51 14.59
C GLY A 62 -3.93 -9.71 13.39
N GLU A 63 -2.94 -8.83 13.19
CA GLU A 63 -1.96 -8.98 12.11
C GLU A 63 -0.91 -10.04 12.45
N ASP A 64 -0.77 -11.00 11.56
CA ASP A 64 0.35 -11.93 11.55
C ASP A 64 1.41 -11.42 10.56
N ARG A 65 2.52 -10.89 11.10
CA ARG A 65 3.61 -10.38 10.27
C ARG A 65 4.38 -11.47 9.53
N SER A 66 4.17 -12.74 9.85
CA SER A 66 4.72 -13.85 9.06
C SER A 66 3.84 -14.20 7.85
N PHE A 67 2.55 -13.84 7.88
CA PHE A 67 1.61 -14.12 6.80
C PHE A 67 2.05 -13.45 5.48
N GLY A 68 2.07 -14.24 4.40
CA GLY A 68 2.46 -13.75 3.07
C GLY A 68 3.87 -13.13 3.04
N SER A 69 4.81 -13.65 3.83
CA SER A 69 6.21 -13.22 3.82
C SER A 69 6.94 -13.63 2.55
N GLY A 70 8.02 -12.91 2.26
CA GLY A 70 8.82 -13.12 1.06
C GLY A 70 8.16 -12.55 -0.20
N LEU A 71 8.73 -12.92 -1.34
CA LEU A 71 8.27 -12.48 -2.65
C LEU A 71 7.56 -13.61 -3.39
N PHE A 72 6.33 -13.36 -3.81
CA PHE A 72 5.56 -14.26 -4.67
C PHE A 72 4.54 -13.46 -5.47
N VAL A 73 4.09 -14.05 -6.58
CA VAL A 73 2.94 -13.58 -7.35
C VAL A 73 1.67 -13.69 -6.51
N ASP A 74 1.01 -12.56 -6.25
CA ASP A 74 -0.24 -12.48 -5.49
C ASP A 74 -1.29 -11.75 -6.35
N MET A 75 -2.13 -12.55 -7.01
CA MET A 75 -3.16 -12.03 -7.91
C MET A 75 -4.50 -11.91 -7.18
N VAL A 76 -4.97 -10.67 -7.05
CA VAL A 76 -6.28 -10.37 -6.46
C VAL A 76 -7.40 -10.80 -7.43
N PRO A 77 -8.41 -11.58 -6.99
CA PRO A 77 -9.52 -12.02 -7.83
C PRO A 77 -10.30 -10.86 -8.47
N ARG A 78 -10.79 -11.03 -9.70
CA ARG A 78 -11.50 -9.96 -10.45
C ARG A 78 -12.78 -9.45 -9.77
N THR A 79 -13.39 -10.31 -8.97
CA THR A 79 -14.65 -10.07 -8.27
C THR A 79 -14.47 -9.38 -6.93
N CYS A 80 -13.23 -9.21 -6.46
CA CYS A 80 -12.93 -8.40 -5.30
C CYS A 80 -13.21 -6.94 -5.65
N TRP A 81 -14.18 -6.35 -4.94
CA TRP A 81 -14.71 -5.00 -5.19
C TRP A 81 -13.67 -3.89 -5.01
N PHE A 82 -12.53 -4.25 -4.42
CA PHE A 82 -11.45 -3.38 -4.05
C PHE A 82 -10.13 -4.02 -4.41
N THR A 83 -9.28 -3.26 -5.09
CA THR A 83 -7.93 -3.68 -5.45
C THR A 83 -6.89 -3.16 -4.48
N ASN A 84 -7.22 -2.19 -3.62
CA ASN A 84 -6.26 -1.51 -2.75
C ASN A 84 -6.92 -0.80 -1.55
N VAL A 85 -6.34 -0.95 -0.35
CA VAL A 85 -6.77 -0.34 0.92
C VAL A 85 -6.80 1.18 0.84
N ARG A 86 -5.88 1.82 0.10
CA ARG A 86 -5.88 3.28 -0.11
C ARG A 86 -7.21 3.82 -0.62
N THR A 87 -7.94 3.02 -1.41
CA THR A 87 -9.26 3.41 -1.95
C THR A 87 -10.42 3.18 -0.97
N CYS A 88 -10.14 2.49 0.14
CA CYS A 88 -11.11 2.08 1.16
C CYS A 88 -10.98 2.90 2.45
N VAL A 89 -10.02 3.81 2.55
CA VAL A 89 -9.73 4.58 3.76
C VAL A 89 -9.71 6.06 3.45
N SER A 90 -9.79 6.91 4.48
CA SER A 90 -9.55 8.34 4.27
C SER A 90 -8.11 8.60 3.82
N GLU A 91 -7.86 9.63 3.01
CA GLU A 91 -6.48 9.96 2.61
C GLU A 91 -5.57 10.24 3.81
N LYS A 92 -6.14 10.79 4.89
CA LYS A 92 -5.46 11.03 6.15
C LYS A 92 -5.05 9.72 6.83
N ASP A 93 -5.95 8.73 6.85
CA ASP A 93 -5.64 7.39 7.35
C ASP A 93 -4.65 6.65 6.47
N TRP A 94 -4.72 6.84 5.17
CA TRP A 94 -3.70 6.31 4.26
C TRP A 94 -2.31 6.85 4.57
N GLU A 95 -2.17 8.15 4.86
CA GLU A 95 -0.87 8.71 5.25
C GLU A 95 -0.37 8.16 6.59
N ARG A 96 -1.27 7.96 7.58
CA ARG A 96 -0.94 7.30 8.85
C ARG A 96 -0.44 5.87 8.63
N LEU A 97 -1.21 5.07 7.89
CA LEU A 97 -0.88 3.69 7.56
C LEU A 97 0.43 3.60 6.80
N ARG A 98 0.58 4.39 5.73
CA ARG A 98 1.80 4.42 4.92
C ARG A 98 3.02 4.79 5.75
N ARG A 99 2.91 5.80 6.61
CA ARG A 99 4.00 6.20 7.51
C ARG A 99 4.36 5.06 8.47
N MET A 100 3.37 4.45 9.11
CA MET A 100 3.57 3.30 10.00
C MET A 100 4.26 2.14 9.26
N ILE A 101 3.76 1.74 8.09
CA ILE A 101 4.30 0.61 7.31
C ILE A 101 5.77 0.83 6.94
N LEU A 102 6.10 2.01 6.40
CA LEU A 102 7.46 2.35 5.99
C LEU A 102 8.40 2.52 7.19
N GLY A 103 7.90 3.07 8.30
CA GLY A 103 8.65 3.23 9.55
C GLY A 103 8.98 1.88 10.19
N ARG A 104 7.96 1.03 10.36
CA ARG A 104 8.05 -0.34 10.88
C ARG A 104 8.98 -1.23 10.06
N ALA A 105 9.01 -1.05 8.74
CA ALA A 105 9.92 -1.77 7.86
C ALA A 105 11.36 -1.22 7.86
N GLY A 106 11.66 -0.20 8.68
CA GLY A 106 12.99 0.40 8.77
C GLY A 106 13.46 1.01 7.44
N GLN A 107 12.52 1.47 6.60
CA GLN A 107 12.81 1.95 5.25
C GLN A 107 13.50 0.91 4.34
N ARG A 108 13.12 -0.36 4.48
CA ARG A 108 13.58 -1.46 3.62
C ARG A 108 12.40 -2.27 3.10
N CYS A 109 12.58 -2.88 1.94
CA CYS A 109 11.65 -3.88 1.44
C CYS A 109 11.63 -5.08 2.40
N GLU A 110 10.45 -5.47 2.87
CA GLU A 110 10.28 -6.64 3.74
C GLU A 110 10.43 -7.98 2.98
N ALA A 111 10.46 -7.96 1.64
CA ALA A 111 10.66 -9.16 0.82
C ALA A 111 12.14 -9.37 0.44
N CYS A 112 12.86 -8.32 0.00
CA CYS A 112 14.24 -8.44 -0.50
C CYS A 112 15.28 -7.61 0.26
N GLY A 113 14.89 -6.85 1.28
CA GLY A 113 15.79 -6.00 2.09
C GLY A 113 16.26 -4.70 1.43
N ALA A 114 15.92 -4.47 0.15
CA ALA A 114 16.37 -3.30 -0.60
C ALA A 114 15.86 -1.97 -0.01
N GLU A 115 16.75 -0.98 0.04
CA GLU A 115 16.43 0.41 0.37
C GLU A 115 15.85 1.16 -0.83
N PRO A 116 15.09 2.25 -0.62
CA PRO A 116 14.66 3.13 -1.70
C PRO A 116 15.88 3.79 -2.36
N ASP A 117 15.86 3.91 -3.68
CA ASP A 117 16.90 4.54 -4.47
C ASP A 117 16.26 5.31 -5.62
N ARG A 118 16.29 6.63 -5.49
CA ARG A 118 15.67 7.53 -6.47
C ARG A 118 16.41 7.53 -7.81
N GLY A 119 17.73 7.31 -7.81
CA GLY A 119 18.53 7.27 -9.03
C GLY A 119 18.19 6.03 -9.87
N ALA A 120 17.94 4.90 -9.21
CA ALA A 120 17.50 3.67 -9.86
C ALA A 120 15.97 3.57 -10.03
N GLY A 121 15.20 4.59 -9.65
CA GLY A 121 13.73 4.57 -9.70
C GLY A 121 13.08 3.50 -8.79
N ARG A 122 13.76 3.10 -7.72
CA ARG A 122 13.27 2.13 -6.72
C ARG A 122 12.63 2.87 -5.56
N TYR A 123 11.32 2.73 -5.42
CA TYR A 123 10.56 3.31 -4.31
C TYR A 123 10.09 2.22 -3.35
N LEU A 124 9.63 2.62 -2.17
CA LEU A 124 8.94 1.74 -1.22
C LEU A 124 7.44 2.01 -1.26
N GLU A 125 6.68 0.93 -1.33
CA GLU A 125 5.23 0.91 -1.53
C GLU A 125 4.61 0.00 -0.46
N ALA A 126 3.45 0.41 0.05
CA ALA A 126 2.64 -0.43 0.93
C ALA A 126 1.79 -1.37 0.08
N HIS A 127 1.70 -2.63 0.48
CA HIS A 127 1.01 -3.67 -0.25
C HIS A 127 0.19 -4.55 0.69
N GLU A 128 -0.97 -5.00 0.23
CA GLU A 128 -1.91 -5.82 1.00
C GLU A 128 -1.68 -7.31 0.79
N ARG A 129 -1.65 -8.09 1.88
CA ARG A 129 -1.80 -9.56 1.81
C ARG A 129 -3.18 -9.97 2.28
N TRP A 130 -3.83 -10.81 1.48
CA TRP A 130 -5.20 -11.24 1.69
C TRP A 130 -5.27 -12.72 2.04
N ALA A 131 -6.06 -13.07 3.05
CA ALA A 131 -6.56 -14.44 3.21
C ALA A 131 -7.92 -14.58 2.54
N TYR A 132 -8.17 -15.76 2.01
CA TYR A 132 -9.43 -16.12 1.36
C TYR A 132 -10.01 -17.35 2.04
N ASP A 133 -11.21 -17.20 2.61
CA ASP A 133 -11.99 -18.28 3.19
C ASP A 133 -13.10 -18.67 2.21
N ASP A 134 -12.95 -19.84 1.59
CA ASP A 134 -13.91 -20.35 0.61
C ASP A 134 -15.26 -20.75 1.20
N ALA A 135 -15.32 -21.11 2.48
CA ALA A 135 -16.55 -21.56 3.14
C ALA A 135 -17.47 -20.37 3.42
N THR A 136 -16.91 -19.25 3.87
CA THR A 136 -17.66 -18.01 4.15
C THR A 136 -17.65 -17.03 2.98
N SER A 137 -16.88 -17.32 1.93
CA SER A 137 -16.58 -16.40 0.83
C SER A 137 -16.05 -15.05 1.34
N THR A 138 -15.11 -15.10 2.29
CA THR A 138 -14.50 -13.91 2.90
C THR A 138 -13.09 -13.66 2.37
N GLN A 139 -12.83 -12.44 1.91
CA GLN A 139 -11.49 -11.91 1.68
C GLN A 139 -11.12 -11.03 2.87
N ALA A 140 -10.16 -11.44 3.68
CA ALA A 140 -9.73 -10.71 4.87
C ALA A 140 -8.34 -10.09 4.67
N LEU A 141 -8.19 -8.81 5.01
CA LEU A 141 -6.86 -8.19 5.09
C LEU A 141 -6.11 -8.85 6.25
N ARG A 142 -4.95 -9.44 5.97
CA ARG A 142 -4.14 -10.12 6.99
C ARG A 142 -2.79 -9.48 7.24
N ARG A 143 -2.30 -8.66 6.33
CA ARG A 143 -1.05 -7.92 6.51
C ARG A 143 -0.94 -6.73 5.57
N LEU A 144 -0.31 -5.66 6.06
CA LEU A 144 0.23 -4.59 5.22
C LEU A 144 1.75 -4.69 5.19
N ILE A 145 2.32 -5.00 4.03
CA ILE A 145 3.76 -5.23 3.85
C ILE A 145 4.41 -4.09 3.05
N CYS A 146 5.63 -3.71 3.41
CA CYS A 146 6.44 -2.75 2.64
C CYS A 146 7.24 -3.47 1.55
N LEU A 147 7.00 -3.15 0.29
CA LEU A 147 7.71 -3.72 -0.87
C LEU A 147 8.44 -2.62 -1.64
N CYS A 148 9.61 -2.93 -2.21
CA CYS A 148 10.21 -2.07 -3.21
C CYS A 148 9.47 -2.18 -4.55
N SER A 149 9.56 -1.18 -5.42
CA SER A 149 8.85 -1.18 -6.71
C SER A 149 9.09 -2.44 -7.58
N PRO A 150 10.31 -3.02 -7.66
CA PRO A 150 10.51 -4.31 -8.32
C PRO A 150 9.77 -5.49 -7.66
N CYS A 151 9.81 -5.61 -6.34
CA CYS A 151 9.04 -6.63 -5.60
C CYS A 151 7.53 -6.42 -5.78
N HIS A 152 7.06 -5.19 -5.68
CA HIS A 152 5.65 -4.84 -5.86
C HIS A 152 5.16 -5.22 -7.27
N LEU A 153 5.96 -4.95 -8.31
CA LEU A 153 5.68 -5.35 -9.68
C LEU A 153 5.63 -6.89 -9.84
N SER A 154 6.55 -7.61 -9.19
CA SER A 154 6.64 -9.08 -9.24
C SER A 154 5.42 -9.74 -8.61
N THR A 155 4.92 -9.16 -7.51
CA THR A 155 3.66 -9.60 -6.91
C THR A 155 2.47 -9.38 -7.85
N HIS A 156 2.41 -8.26 -8.57
CA HIS A 156 1.34 -7.94 -9.52
C HIS A 156 1.66 -8.34 -10.96
N ILE A 157 1.94 -9.63 -11.21
CA ILE A 157 2.37 -10.09 -12.55
C ILE A 157 1.36 -9.78 -13.66
N GLY A 158 0.05 -9.81 -13.36
CA GLY A 158 -0.99 -9.43 -14.32
C GLY A 158 -0.85 -7.98 -14.81
N TYR A 159 -0.46 -7.05 -13.93
CA TYR A 159 -0.17 -5.67 -14.29
C TYR A 159 1.14 -5.54 -15.07
N ALA A 160 2.17 -6.31 -14.68
CA ALA A 160 3.44 -6.35 -15.41
C ALA A 160 3.27 -6.83 -16.86
N ASN A 161 2.42 -7.83 -17.09
CA ASN A 161 2.09 -8.33 -18.43
C ASN A 161 1.51 -7.23 -19.32
N VAL A 162 0.50 -6.51 -18.84
CA VAL A 162 -0.22 -5.50 -19.66
C VAL A 162 0.58 -4.22 -19.88
N THR A 163 1.64 -4.02 -19.10
CA THR A 163 2.58 -2.90 -19.25
C THR A 163 3.88 -3.30 -19.96
N GLY A 164 4.00 -4.54 -20.43
CA GLY A 164 5.21 -5.03 -21.13
C GLY A 164 6.43 -5.22 -20.23
N ARG A 165 6.24 -5.38 -18.92
CA ARG A 165 7.30 -5.47 -17.90
C ARG A 165 7.38 -6.84 -17.23
N ALA A 166 6.72 -7.85 -17.80
CA ALA A 166 6.66 -9.20 -17.25
C ALA A 166 8.06 -9.81 -17.08
N GLU A 167 8.91 -9.71 -18.09
CA GLU A 167 10.26 -10.27 -18.04
C GLU A 167 11.07 -9.71 -16.87
N GLN A 168 11.04 -8.38 -16.68
CA GLN A 168 11.67 -7.70 -15.54
C GLN A 168 11.15 -8.23 -14.20
N ALA A 169 9.82 -8.39 -14.09
CA ALA A 169 9.16 -8.85 -12.87
C ALA A 169 9.53 -10.31 -12.54
N LEU A 170 9.56 -11.19 -13.54
CA LEU A 170 9.89 -12.60 -13.37
C LEU A 170 11.38 -12.82 -13.08
N ALA A 171 12.27 -12.05 -13.71
CA ALA A 171 13.68 -12.07 -13.40
C ALA A 171 13.92 -11.67 -11.94
N HIS A 172 13.32 -10.56 -11.49
CA HIS A 172 13.43 -10.12 -10.10
C HIS A 172 12.83 -11.12 -9.11
N LEU A 173 11.71 -11.76 -9.45
CA LEU A 173 11.14 -12.84 -8.65
C LEU A 173 12.13 -13.98 -8.46
N GLY A 174 12.76 -14.44 -9.55
CA GLY A 174 13.78 -15.49 -9.50
C GLY A 174 15.00 -15.09 -8.66
N GLU A 175 15.51 -13.87 -8.83
CA GLU A 175 16.65 -13.34 -8.07
C GLU A 175 16.39 -13.33 -6.55
N VAL A 176 15.22 -12.83 -6.13
CA VAL A 176 14.90 -12.69 -4.70
C VAL A 176 14.55 -14.02 -4.04
N THR A 177 13.90 -14.92 -4.78
CA THR A 177 13.42 -16.22 -4.23
C THR A 177 14.42 -17.35 -4.42
N GLY A 178 15.43 -17.19 -5.28
CA GLY A 178 16.31 -18.27 -5.72
C GLY A 178 15.64 -19.26 -6.69
N MET A 179 14.42 -19.00 -7.13
CA MET A 179 13.74 -19.84 -8.12
C MET A 179 14.44 -19.75 -9.49
N ASN A 180 14.70 -20.91 -10.08
CA ASN A 180 15.10 -20.95 -11.49
C ASN A 180 13.91 -20.63 -12.41
N ARG A 181 14.20 -20.41 -13.70
CA ARG A 181 13.18 -20.05 -14.69
C ARG A 181 11.99 -21.01 -14.76
N ALA A 182 12.21 -22.31 -14.62
CA ALA A 182 11.14 -23.30 -14.66
C ALA A 182 10.27 -23.27 -13.39
N GLN A 183 10.88 -23.00 -12.22
CA GLN A 183 10.16 -22.80 -10.97
C GLN A 183 9.33 -21.51 -11.00
N VAL A 184 9.89 -20.41 -11.52
CA VAL A 184 9.17 -19.14 -11.71
C VAL A 184 7.95 -19.33 -12.62
N ALA A 185 8.11 -20.03 -13.75
CA ALA A 185 7.00 -20.31 -14.66
C ALA A 185 5.88 -21.09 -13.97
N ARG A 186 6.22 -22.19 -13.27
CA ARG A 186 5.23 -22.97 -12.50
C ARG A 186 4.54 -22.13 -11.42
N HIS A 187 5.29 -21.31 -10.70
CA HIS A 187 4.73 -20.40 -9.68
C HIS A 187 3.67 -19.46 -10.27
N VAL A 188 3.95 -18.89 -11.45
CA VAL A 188 3.00 -18.01 -12.16
C VAL A 188 1.77 -18.79 -12.62
N ASP A 189 1.95 -19.99 -13.16
CA ASP A 189 0.86 -20.84 -13.63
C ASP A 189 -0.06 -21.24 -12.47
N ASP A 190 0.49 -21.68 -11.35
CA ASP A 190 -0.24 -22.05 -10.13
C ASP A 190 -1.03 -20.85 -9.59
N ALA A 191 -0.40 -19.67 -9.53
CA ALA A 191 -1.07 -18.44 -9.14
C ALA A 191 -2.23 -18.09 -10.11
N GLY A 192 -2.04 -18.33 -11.42
CA GLY A 192 -3.06 -18.11 -12.45
C GLY A 192 -4.28 -19.02 -12.31
N GLN A 193 -4.05 -20.29 -11.99
CA GLN A 193 -5.11 -21.26 -11.70
C GLN A 193 -5.90 -20.85 -10.45
N LEU A 194 -5.20 -20.50 -9.37
CA LEU A 194 -5.83 -20.03 -8.14
C LEU A 194 -6.65 -18.75 -8.35
N TRP A 195 -6.10 -17.79 -9.10
CA TRP A 195 -6.81 -16.56 -9.46
C TRP A 195 -8.07 -16.85 -10.29
N THR A 196 -8.00 -17.78 -11.23
CA THR A 196 -9.15 -18.18 -12.05
C THR A 196 -10.26 -18.77 -11.18
N ALA A 197 -9.92 -19.71 -10.29
CA ALA A 197 -10.86 -20.33 -9.36
C ALA A 197 -11.52 -19.29 -8.43
N ARG A 198 -10.72 -18.41 -7.82
CA ARG A 198 -11.24 -17.37 -6.90
C ARG A 198 -12.04 -16.28 -7.61
N SER A 199 -11.74 -16.01 -8.88
CA SER A 199 -12.48 -15.03 -9.69
C SER A 199 -13.85 -15.52 -10.16
N ALA A 200 -14.19 -16.81 -9.93
CA ALA A 200 -15.50 -17.37 -10.27
C ALA A 200 -16.59 -17.08 -9.21
N ARG A 201 -16.23 -16.47 -8.07
CA ARG A 201 -17.16 -16.17 -6.96
C ARG A 201 -17.01 -14.75 -6.47
N ARG A 202 -18.03 -14.23 -5.79
CA ARG A 202 -17.97 -12.92 -5.12
C ARG A 202 -17.46 -13.10 -3.69
N TRP A 203 -16.70 -12.11 -3.22
CA TRP A 203 -16.09 -12.11 -1.90
C TRP A 203 -16.65 -11.00 -1.03
N HIS A 204 -16.93 -11.31 0.24
CA HIS A 204 -17.16 -10.32 1.29
C HIS A 204 -15.81 -9.82 1.78
N LEU A 205 -15.65 -8.50 1.86
CA LEU A 205 -14.42 -7.90 2.32
C LEU A 205 -14.44 -7.74 3.84
N ASP A 206 -13.39 -8.21 4.50
CA ASP A 206 -13.12 -8.00 5.90
C ASP A 206 -11.88 -7.11 6.08
N LEU A 207 -12.11 -5.91 6.63
CA LEU A 207 -11.12 -4.90 6.98
C LEU A 207 -11.12 -4.59 8.49
N THR A 208 -11.61 -5.52 9.32
CA THR A 208 -11.69 -5.34 10.78
C THR A 208 -10.35 -4.96 11.40
N MET A 209 -9.25 -5.55 10.91
CA MET A 209 -7.87 -5.18 11.25
C MET A 209 -7.60 -3.67 11.18
N LEU A 210 -8.19 -2.96 10.21
CA LEU A 210 -8.02 -1.52 10.07
C LEU A 210 -8.94 -0.75 11.01
N THR A 211 -10.22 -1.12 11.09
CA THR A 211 -11.18 -0.42 11.96
C THR A 211 -10.80 -0.53 13.43
N ASP A 212 -10.32 -1.69 13.86
CA ASP A 212 -9.87 -1.95 15.22
C ASP A 212 -8.58 -1.16 15.53
N ALA A 213 -7.83 -0.77 14.50
CA ALA A 213 -6.67 0.11 14.61
C ALA A 213 -7.03 1.61 14.55
N GLY A 214 -8.32 1.96 14.57
CA GLY A 214 -8.79 3.35 14.49
C GLY A 214 -8.62 3.98 13.10
N VAL A 215 -8.70 3.19 12.04
CA VAL A 215 -8.73 3.67 10.64
C VAL A 215 -10.18 3.85 10.18
N THR A 216 -10.47 4.99 9.57
CA THR A 216 -11.81 5.28 9.04
C THR A 216 -11.95 4.72 7.64
N LEU A 217 -12.88 3.78 7.46
CA LEU A 217 -13.20 3.25 6.13
C LEU A 217 -14.06 4.24 5.34
N ARG A 218 -13.75 4.41 4.06
CA ARG A 218 -14.60 5.06 3.06
C ARG A 218 -15.27 3.98 2.23
N ARG A 219 -16.60 3.96 2.24
CA ARG A 219 -17.36 3.07 1.37
C ARG A 219 -17.07 3.47 -0.08
N PRO A 220 -16.71 2.52 -0.96
CA PRO A 220 -16.64 2.81 -2.37
C PRO A 220 -18.05 3.09 -2.88
N GLU A 221 -18.18 4.03 -3.81
CA GLU A 221 -19.40 4.14 -4.60
C GLU A 221 -19.72 2.78 -5.26
N ALA A 222 -21.01 2.49 -5.40
CA ALA A 222 -21.59 1.19 -5.76
C ALA A 222 -20.98 0.56 -7.06
N PRO A 223 -21.16 -0.77 -7.30
CA PRO A 223 -20.34 -1.58 -8.21
C PRO A 223 -20.37 -1.15 -9.68
N ALA A 224 -21.39 -0.42 -10.12
CA ALA A 224 -21.66 -0.17 -11.54
C ALA A 224 -20.60 0.71 -12.23
N GLN A 225 -19.77 1.44 -11.49
CA GLN A 225 -18.81 2.39 -12.06
C GLN A 225 -17.37 1.85 -12.16
N ARG A 226 -17.03 0.70 -11.54
CA ARG A 226 -15.62 0.28 -11.35
C ARG A 226 -15.14 -0.90 -12.18
N SER A 227 -16.04 -1.76 -12.68
CA SER A 227 -15.67 -2.71 -13.75
C SER A 227 -15.09 -1.95 -14.95
N ARG A 228 -15.63 -0.76 -15.22
CA ARG A 228 -15.11 0.17 -16.22
C ARG A 228 -13.73 0.71 -15.89
N THR A 229 -13.29 0.81 -14.64
CA THR A 229 -11.95 1.35 -14.29
C THR A 229 -10.86 0.29 -14.42
N ALA A 230 -11.13 -0.96 -14.02
CA ALA A 230 -10.24 -2.08 -14.33
C ALA A 230 -10.13 -2.28 -15.85
N ASP A 231 -11.27 -2.24 -16.56
CA ASP A 231 -11.31 -2.31 -18.02
C ASP A 231 -10.72 -1.06 -18.69
N HIS A 232 -10.85 0.15 -18.14
CA HIS A 232 -10.25 1.38 -18.71
C HIS A 232 -8.74 1.45 -18.49
N THR A 233 -8.23 0.97 -17.37
CA THR A 233 -6.76 0.86 -17.17
C THR A 233 -6.18 -0.15 -18.16
N LEU A 234 -6.88 -1.27 -18.42
CA LEU A 234 -6.50 -2.24 -19.44
C LEU A 234 -6.70 -1.71 -20.89
N SER A 235 -7.74 -0.93 -21.15
CA SER A 235 -8.09 -0.43 -22.49
C SER A 235 -7.30 0.81 -22.90
N ARG A 236 -6.90 1.69 -21.97
CA ARG A 236 -6.01 2.83 -22.25
C ARG A 236 -4.60 2.40 -22.64
N HIS A 237 -4.18 1.19 -22.25
CA HIS A 237 -2.92 0.58 -22.69
C HIS A 237 -3.03 -0.21 -24.01
N ARG A 238 -4.25 -0.56 -24.46
CA ARG A 238 -4.50 -1.20 -25.76
C ARG A 238 -4.67 -0.21 -26.92
N GLY A 239 -4.92 1.08 -26.63
CA GLY A 239 -5.17 2.12 -27.65
C GLY A 239 -3.97 3.01 -27.99
N ARG A 240 -2.75 2.60 -27.63
CA ARG A 240 -1.49 3.29 -28.00
C ARG A 240 -0.50 2.31 -28.66
N SER A 241 -1.04 1.47 -29.54
CA SER A 241 -0.25 0.79 -30.58
C SER A 241 -0.02 1.75 -31.74
#